data_AF-A0A140K4P5-F1
#
_entry.id   AF-A0A140K4P5-F1
#
_cell.length_a   1.000
_cell.length_b   1.000
_cell.length_c   1.000
_cell.angle_alpha   90.00
_cell.angle_beta   90.00
_cell.angle_gamma   90.00
#
_symmetry.space_group_name_H-M   'P 1'
#
loop_
_entity.id
_entity.type
_entity.pdbx_description
1 polymer ?
#
loop_
_entity_poly.entity_id
_entity_poly.type
_entity_poly.pdbx_seq_one_letter_code
_entity_poly.pdbx_strand_id
1 'polypeptide(L)'
;MELMCQFRLSQEDLEAKYHLGFDLDFDRYFGSEISELKALEADGLIKIFSDGIEVTPMGRLLIRNIASVFDTYLEKQQTKSFSKAI
;
A
#
# COMPACT_ATOMS: atom_id res chain seq x y z
N MET A 1 -0.85 7.27 -7.43
CA MET A 1 -0.97 8.76 -7.51
C MET A 1 -1.53 9.40 -6.24
N GLU A 2 -2.55 8.85 -5.58
CA GLU A 2 -3.12 9.43 -4.34
C GLU A 2 -2.11 9.50 -3.18
N LEU A 3 -1.27 8.48 -2.98
CA LEU A 3 -0.23 8.54 -1.94
C LEU A 3 0.74 9.72 -2.15
N MET A 4 1.00 10.11 -3.40
CA MET A 4 1.84 11.28 -3.72
C MET A 4 1.15 12.62 -3.50
N CYS A 5 -0.20 12.65 -3.48
CA CYS A 5 -0.98 13.87 -3.32
C CYS A 5 -1.53 14.04 -1.89
N GLN A 6 -2.00 12.96 -1.28
CA GLN A 6 -2.66 12.94 0.02
C GLN A 6 -1.72 12.50 1.15
N PHE A 7 -0.57 11.89 0.83
CA PHE A 7 0.40 11.36 1.80
C PHE A 7 -0.22 10.40 2.82
N ARG A 8 -1.36 9.83 2.46
CA ARG A 8 -2.14 8.88 3.24
C ARG A 8 -2.82 7.92 2.28
N LEU A 9 -2.95 6.67 2.71
CA LEU A 9 -3.78 5.66 2.08
C LEU A 9 -4.65 5.05 3.19
N SER A 10 -5.96 5.18 3.06
CA SER A 10 -6.89 4.42 3.90
C SER A 10 -7.20 3.06 3.27
N GLN A 11 -7.60 2.09 4.08
CA GLN A 11 -8.07 0.80 3.60
C GLN A 11 -9.29 0.97 2.67
N GLU A 12 -10.25 1.82 3.04
CA GLU A 12 -11.44 2.10 2.21
C GLU A 12 -11.06 2.65 0.83
N ASP A 13 -10.09 3.56 0.75
CA ASP A 13 -9.62 4.10 -0.53
C ASP A 13 -8.98 3.00 -1.40
N LEU A 14 -8.26 2.06 -0.78
CA LEU A 14 -7.64 0.93 -1.47
C LEU A 14 -8.71 -0.05 -2.00
N GLU A 15 -9.71 -0.38 -1.17
CA GLU A 15 -10.88 -1.18 -1.54
C GLU A 15 -11.63 -0.58 -2.74
N ALA A 16 -12.04 0.69 -2.60
CA ALA A 16 -12.86 1.37 -3.58
C ALA A 16 -12.15 1.57 -4.91
N LYS A 17 -10.84 1.87 -4.88
CA LYS A 17 -10.07 2.22 -6.08
C LYS A 17 -9.58 1.02 -6.87
N TYR A 18 -9.20 -0.03 -6.17
CA TYR A 18 -8.58 -1.20 -6.80
C TYR A 18 -9.53 -2.41 -6.83
N HIS A 19 -10.80 -2.23 -6.41
CA HIS A 19 -11.84 -3.27 -6.37
C HIS A 19 -11.38 -4.54 -5.65
N LEU A 20 -10.64 -4.35 -4.57
CA LEU A 20 -10.08 -5.42 -3.78
C LEU A 20 -11.11 -5.81 -2.73
N GLY A 21 -11.54 -7.07 -2.69
CA GLY A 21 -12.34 -7.58 -1.58
C GLY A 21 -11.42 -7.88 -0.41
N PHE A 22 -11.35 -7.00 0.58
CA PHE A 22 -10.58 -7.24 1.79
C PHE A 22 -11.42 -7.98 2.83
N ASP A 23 -10.80 -8.94 3.49
CA ASP A 23 -11.25 -9.50 4.76
C ASP A 23 -10.29 -8.92 5.83
N LEU A 24 -10.49 -7.64 6.16
CA LEU A 24 -9.94 -6.87 7.30
C LEU A 24 -8.45 -6.94 7.70
N ASP A 25 -7.57 -7.67 7.01
CA ASP A 25 -6.19 -7.90 7.45
C ASP A 25 -5.16 -7.25 6.52
N PHE A 26 -4.70 -6.06 6.90
CA PHE A 26 -3.66 -5.30 6.19
C PHE A 26 -2.34 -6.08 6.10
N ASP A 27 -1.91 -6.73 7.20
CA ASP A 27 -0.70 -7.59 7.22
C ASP A 27 -0.84 -8.78 6.27
N ARG A 28 -2.04 -9.34 6.11
CA ARG A 28 -2.28 -10.50 5.24
C ARG A 28 -2.35 -10.10 3.77
N TYR A 29 -2.90 -8.92 3.50
CA TYR A 29 -2.96 -8.33 2.17
C TYR A 29 -1.54 -8.03 1.67
N PHE A 30 -0.80 -7.18 2.38
CA PHE A 30 0.58 -6.83 2.03
C PHE A 30 1.60 -7.94 2.31
N GLY A 31 1.20 -9.21 2.45
CA GLY A 31 1.99 -10.26 3.10
C GLY A 31 3.48 -10.37 2.76
N SER A 32 3.90 -10.16 1.50
CA SER A 32 5.33 -10.21 1.14
C SER A 32 6.03 -8.84 1.27
N GLU A 33 5.27 -7.78 1.06
CA GLU A 33 5.68 -6.38 1.02
C GLU A 33 5.57 -5.70 2.39
N ILE A 34 4.92 -6.35 3.37
CA ILE A 34 4.76 -5.88 4.75
C ILE A 34 6.10 -5.71 5.45
N SER A 35 7.10 -6.53 5.08
CA SER A 35 8.46 -6.41 5.61
C SER A 35 9.14 -5.13 5.14
N GLU A 36 8.89 -4.74 3.88
CA GLU A 36 9.43 -3.51 3.29
C GLU A 36 8.71 -2.29 3.87
N LEU A 37 7.39 -2.37 4.06
CA LEU A 37 6.60 -1.36 4.77
C LEU A 37 7.05 -1.19 6.22
N LYS A 38 7.31 -2.28 6.95
CA LYS A 38 7.84 -2.22 8.33
C LYS A 38 9.26 -1.63 8.39
N ALA A 39 10.08 -1.85 7.36
CA ALA A 39 11.39 -1.18 7.27
C ALA A 39 11.22 0.34 7.08
N LEU A 40 10.32 0.77 6.20
CA LEU A 40 9.99 2.18 6.00
C LEU A 40 9.39 2.84 7.26
N GLU A 41 8.60 2.09 8.03
CA GLU A 41 8.09 2.54 9.32
C GLU A 41 9.20 2.66 10.37
N ALA A 42 10.10 1.68 10.44
CA ALA A 42 11.26 1.70 11.33
C ALA A 42 12.21 2.87 11.02
N ASP A 43 12.34 3.21 9.74
CA ASP A 43 13.09 4.39 9.27
C ASP A 43 12.34 5.72 9.53
N GLY A 44 11.12 5.65 10.07
CA GLY A 44 10.29 6.83 10.38
C GLY A 44 9.74 7.54 9.15
N LEU A 45 9.69 6.87 7.99
CA LEU A 45 9.21 7.42 6.73
C LEU A 45 7.69 7.28 6.58
N ILE A 46 7.12 6.24 7.16
CA ILE A 46 5.67 6.01 7.21
C ILE A 46 5.22 5.65 8.63
N LYS A 47 3.92 5.67 8.85
CA LYS A 47 3.24 5.10 10.01
C LYS A 47 2.18 4.15 9.51
N ILE A 48 2.17 2.94 10.04
CA ILE A 48 1.17 1.93 9.72
C ILE A 48 0.13 1.93 10.84
N PHE A 49 -1.13 2.01 10.45
CA PHE A 49 -2.28 1.96 11.33
C PHE A 49 -3.17 0.78 10.94
N SER A 50 -4.13 0.45 11.81
CA SER A 50 -5.11 -0.61 11.56
C SER A 50 -6.01 -0.31 10.35
N ASP A 51 -6.21 0.96 10.03
CA ASP A 51 -7.09 1.48 8.98
C ASP A 51 -6.35 2.05 7.76
N GLY A 52 -5.01 1.98 7.73
CA GLY A 52 -4.23 2.47 6.61
C GLY A 52 -2.79 2.85 6.90
N ILE A 53 -2.21 3.66 6.03
CA ILE A 53 -0.82 4.15 6.12
C ILE A 53 -0.79 5.66 5.96
N GLU A 54 0.04 6.31 6.76
CA GLU A 54 0.35 7.73 6.63
C GLU A 54 1.84 7.93 6.38
N VAL A 55 2.19 8.79 5.42
CA VAL A 55 3.57 9.16 5.14
C VAL A 55 3.97 10.31 6.05
N THR A 56 5.07 10.14 6.77
CA THR A 56 5.59 11.17 7.66
C THR A 56 6.14 12.36 6.87
N PRO A 57 6.35 13.53 7.50
CA PRO A 57 7.00 14.65 6.84
C PRO A 57 8.35 14.31 6.18
N MET A 58 9.13 13.40 6.77
CA MET A 58 10.39 12.92 6.18
C MET A 58 10.15 11.98 5.00
N GLY A 59 9.20 11.06 5.11
CA GLY A 59 8.83 10.17 4.01
C GLY A 59 8.32 10.91 2.77
N ARG A 60 7.73 12.10 2.92
CA ARG A 60 7.29 12.93 1.78
C ARG A 60 8.43 13.31 0.84
N LEU A 61 9.65 13.47 1.36
CA LEU A 61 10.83 13.73 0.53
C LEU A 61 11.20 12.52 -0.34
N LEU A 62 10.86 11.32 0.13
CA LEU A 62 11.12 10.03 -0.52
C LEU A 62 9.85 9.40 -1.10
N ILE A 63 8.80 10.21 -1.33
CA ILE A 63 7.48 9.70 -1.67
C ILE A 63 7.45 8.84 -2.93
N ARG A 64 8.35 9.11 -3.89
CA ARG A 64 8.50 8.28 -5.09
C ARG A 64 8.98 6.87 -4.76
N ASN A 65 9.98 6.74 -3.88
CA ASN A 65 10.46 5.43 -3.44
C ASN A 65 9.39 4.67 -2.66
N ILE A 66 8.69 5.36 -1.76
CA ILE A 66 7.59 4.77 -1.00
C ILE A 66 6.48 4.30 -1.93
N ALA A 67 6.06 5.14 -2.89
CA ALA A 67 5.01 4.80 -3.85
C ALA A 67 5.39 3.60 -4.73
N SER A 68 6.66 3.44 -5.11
CA SER A 68 7.11 2.30 -5.91
C SER A 68 6.90 0.94 -5.24
N VAL A 69 6.95 0.86 -3.89
CA VAL A 69 6.63 -0.36 -3.14
C VAL A 69 5.17 -0.75 -3.38
N PHE A 70 4.25 0.23 -3.31
CA PHE A 70 2.83 0.00 -3.57
C PHE A 70 2.52 -0.28 -5.04
N ASP A 71 3.18 0.42 -5.98
CA ASP A 71 3.00 0.18 -7.41
C ASP A 71 3.44 -1.25 -7.77
N THR A 72 4.59 -1.70 -7.26
CA THR A 72 5.10 -3.07 -7.45
C THR A 72 4.16 -4.11 -6.85
N TYR A 73 3.65 -3.85 -5.64
CA TYR A 73 2.66 -4.69 -4.99
C TYR A 73 1.38 -4.83 -5.84
N LEU A 74 0.85 -3.70 -6.32
CA LEU A 74 -0.36 -3.66 -7.16
C LEU A 74 -0.16 -4.37 -8.49
N GLU A 75 0.99 -4.20 -9.15
CA GLU A 75 1.33 -4.92 -10.39
C GLU A 75 1.36 -6.44 -10.17
N LYS A 76 1.94 -6.92 -9.06
CA LYS A 76 1.94 -8.34 -8.69
C LYS A 76 0.54 -8.87 -8.39
N GLN A 77 -0.33 -8.06 -7.79
CA GLN A 77 -1.71 -8.46 -7.49
C GLN A 77 -2.57 -8.51 -8.77
N GLN A 78 -2.41 -7.54 -9.68
CA GLN A 78 -3.09 -7.53 -10.97
C GLN A 78 -2.70 -8.73 -11.84
N THR A 79 -1.43 -9.15 -11.81
CA THR A 79 -1.00 -10.38 -12.52
C THR A 79 -1.62 -11.65 -11.94
N LYS A 80 -2.05 -11.67 -10.67
CA LYS A 80 -2.80 -12.79 -10.09
C LYS A 80 -4.30 -12.77 -10.42
N SER A 81 -4.85 -11.67 -10.93
CA SER A 81 -6.29 -11.49 -11.13
C SER A 81 -6.68 -11.24 -12.58
N PHE A 82 -6.28 -12.10 -13.52
CA PHE A 82 -7.05 -12.31 -14.76
C PHE A 82 -6.94 -13.77 -15.24
N SER A 83 -7.74 -14.64 -14.62
CA SER A 83 -8.26 -15.83 -15.28
C SER A 83 -9.63 -16.15 -14.68
N LYS A 84 -10.64 -15.41 -15.11
CA LYS A 84 -11.95 -16.03 -15.33
C LYS A 84 -12.00 -16.36 -16.81
N ALA A 85 -11.88 -17.66 -17.08
CA ALA A 85 -12.18 -18.24 -18.37
C ALA A 85 -13.63 -17.90 -18.77
N ILE A 86 -13.82 -17.49 -20.02
CA ILE A 86 -14.94 -17.92 -20.87
C ILE A 86 -14.35 -18.24 -22.23
#